data_AF-A0A953PL55-F1
#
_entry.id   AF-A0A953PL55-F1
#
_cell.length_a   1.000
_cell.length_b   1.000
_cell.length_c   1.000
_cell.angle_alpha   90.00
_cell.angle_beta   90.00
_cell.angle_gamma   90.00
#
_symmetry.space_group_name_H-M   'P 1'
#
loop_
_entity.id
_entity.type
_entity.pdbx_description
1 polymer ?
#
loop_
_entity_poly.entity_id
_entity_poly.type
_entity_poly.pdbx_seq_one_letter_code
_entity_poly.pdbx_strand_id
1 'polypeptide(L)'
;MTDLVPLLQEFHREKLAMLLRHQAGARLVAQYDANNTYQYIINREEVQLSWLAVALTELHADIPDDATEPDRSGAGKGTAAAQAIFGEDARDAQAFVDRWKPRVDAMPNARHAKMLRVILGETLEQKRFFEQALAGRMDLLGRRGDAVGVRVGSVLSTRWIE
;
A
#
# COMPACT_ATOMS: atom_id res chain seq x y z
N MET A 1 13.46 3.79 26.08
CA MET A 1 12.00 3.63 25.89
C MET A 1 11.57 4.61 24.81
N THR A 2 10.99 4.14 23.71
CA THR A 2 10.46 5.03 22.67
C THR A 2 9.10 5.54 23.11
N ASP A 3 8.87 6.85 23.01
CA ASP A 3 7.58 7.46 23.28
C ASP A 3 6.54 6.99 22.25
N LEU A 4 5.33 6.64 22.71
CA LEU A 4 4.29 6.01 21.92
C LEU A 4 3.70 6.96 20.88
N VAL A 5 3.40 8.21 21.28
CA VAL A 5 2.75 9.18 20.39
C VAL A 5 3.66 9.53 19.21
N PRO A 6 4.93 9.93 19.40
CA PRO A 6 5.83 10.19 18.29
C PRO A 6 6.03 9.00 17.37
N LEU A 7 6.07 7.77 17.92
CA LEU A 7 6.18 6.55 17.13
C LEU A 7 4.97 6.35 16.22
N LEU A 8 3.75 6.52 16.75
CA LEU A 8 2.51 6.38 15.98
C LEU A 8 2.37 7.48 14.93
N GLN A 9 2.76 8.71 15.23
CA GLN A 9 2.76 9.81 14.26
C GLN A 9 3.74 9.56 13.12
N GLU A 10 4.95 9.11 13.42
CA GLU A 10 5.95 8.76 12.39
C GLU A 10 5.47 7.58 11.54
N PHE A 11 4.90 6.54 12.16
CA PHE A 11 4.32 5.41 11.42
C PHE A 11 3.17 5.87 10.51
N HIS A 12 2.28 6.72 11.01
CA HIS A 12 1.17 7.29 10.24
C HIS A 12 1.70 8.07 9.04
N ARG A 13 2.67 8.97 9.22
CA ARG A 13 3.23 9.76 8.13
C ARG A 13 3.85 8.88 7.04
N GLU A 14 4.66 7.90 7.42
CA GLU A 14 5.27 7.00 6.43
C GLU A 14 4.23 6.13 5.72
N LYS A 15 3.18 5.70 6.44
CA LYS A 15 2.09 4.94 5.83
C LYS A 15 1.23 5.78 4.88
N LEU A 16 0.99 7.05 5.21
CA LEU A 16 0.32 8.00 4.33
C LEU A 16 1.16 8.23 3.05
N ALA A 17 2.48 8.38 3.18
CA ALA A 17 3.36 8.48 2.02
C ALA A 17 3.37 7.20 1.15
N MET A 18 3.13 6.02 1.73
CA MET A 18 2.95 4.77 0.98
C MET A 18 1.61 4.76 0.22
N LEU A 19 0.51 5.16 0.87
CA LEU A 19 -0.80 5.31 0.22
C LEU A 19 -0.71 6.23 -1.02
N LEU A 20 -0.12 7.41 -0.86
CA LEU A 20 -0.01 8.38 -1.95
C LEU A 20 0.85 7.84 -3.10
N ARG A 21 1.92 7.09 -2.81
CA ARG A 21 2.71 6.39 -3.85
C ARG A 21 1.88 5.37 -4.63
N HIS A 22 1.07 4.58 -3.93
CA HIS A 22 0.22 3.59 -4.59
C HIS A 22 -0.90 4.25 -5.40
N GLN A 23 -1.47 5.35 -4.94
CA GLN A 23 -2.42 6.16 -5.72
C GLN A 23 -1.78 6.69 -7.01
N ALA A 24 -0.56 7.25 -6.92
CA ALA A 24 0.19 7.70 -8.10
C ALA A 24 0.51 6.55 -9.06
N GLY A 25 1.00 5.41 -8.53
CA GLY A 25 1.29 4.21 -9.30
C GLY A 25 0.07 3.64 -10.03
N ALA A 26 -1.09 3.61 -9.37
CA ALA A 26 -2.33 3.12 -9.95
C ALA A 26 -2.74 3.89 -11.22
N ARG A 27 -2.46 5.20 -11.30
CA ARG A 27 -2.77 6.02 -12.49
C ARG A 27 -1.89 5.66 -13.71
N LEU A 28 -0.76 5.01 -13.48
CA LEU A 28 0.21 4.63 -14.50
C LEU A 28 0.05 3.16 -14.95
N VAL A 29 -0.70 2.34 -14.21
CA VAL A 29 -0.89 0.91 -14.48
C VAL A 29 -2.23 0.69 -15.17
N ALA A 30 -2.23 0.59 -16.50
CA ALA A 30 -3.45 0.40 -17.28
C ALA A 30 -3.99 -1.04 -17.28
N GLN A 31 -3.15 -2.04 -16.96
CA GLN A 31 -3.57 -3.44 -16.96
C GLN A 31 -4.61 -3.67 -15.87
N TYR A 32 -5.78 -4.18 -16.27
CA TYR A 32 -6.98 -4.24 -15.45
C TYR A 32 -6.81 -5.00 -14.11
N ASP A 33 -6.17 -6.17 -14.11
CA ASP A 33 -6.03 -6.99 -12.90
C ASP A 33 -5.06 -6.36 -11.89
N ALA A 34 -3.94 -5.85 -12.39
CA ALA A 34 -2.96 -5.11 -11.62
C ALA A 34 -3.57 -3.82 -11.07
N ASN A 35 -4.33 -3.06 -11.87
CA ASN A 35 -4.99 -1.83 -11.41
C ASN A 35 -6.03 -2.12 -10.32
N ASN A 36 -6.88 -3.15 -10.50
CA ASN A 36 -7.81 -3.57 -9.45
C ASN A 36 -7.10 -4.02 -8.17
N THR A 37 -5.92 -4.62 -8.31
CA THR A 37 -5.08 -4.95 -7.17
C THR A 37 -4.60 -3.69 -6.46
N TYR A 38 -4.19 -2.64 -7.19
CA TYR A 38 -3.93 -1.33 -6.57
C TYR A 38 -5.15 -0.78 -5.84
N GLN A 39 -6.35 -0.82 -6.43
CA GLN A 39 -7.55 -0.33 -5.76
C GLN A 39 -7.83 -1.11 -4.46
N TYR A 40 -7.64 -2.43 -4.47
CA TYR A 40 -7.72 -3.25 -3.26
C TYR A 40 -6.69 -2.80 -2.21
N ILE A 41 -5.43 -2.62 -2.60
CA ILE A 41 -4.35 -2.18 -1.72
C ILE A 41 -4.67 -0.81 -1.11
N ILE A 42 -5.02 0.18 -1.93
CA ILE A 42 -5.38 1.54 -1.52
C ILE A 42 -6.50 1.50 -0.47
N ASN A 43 -7.58 0.75 -0.73
CA ASN A 43 -8.68 0.62 0.22
C ASN A 43 -8.23 0.01 1.56
N ARG A 44 -7.30 -0.96 1.55
CA ARG A 44 -6.73 -1.52 2.80
C ARG A 44 -5.92 -0.47 3.55
N GLU A 45 -5.11 0.31 2.84
CA GLU A 45 -4.26 1.34 3.45
C GLU A 45 -5.04 2.50 4.05
N GLU A 46 -6.13 2.93 3.42
CA GLU A 46 -7.05 3.91 3.98
C GLU A 46 -7.66 3.43 5.30
N VAL A 47 -8.06 2.15 5.36
CA VAL A 47 -8.56 1.53 6.60
C VAL A 47 -7.46 1.50 7.66
N GLN A 48 -6.23 1.14 7.31
CA GLN A 48 -5.09 1.11 8.25
C GLN A 48 -4.76 2.52 8.79
N LEU A 49 -4.80 3.54 7.94
CA LEU A 49 -4.66 4.94 8.35
C LEU A 49 -5.79 5.37 9.27
N SER A 50 -7.02 4.92 9.03
CA SER A 50 -8.14 5.20 9.95
C SER A 50 -7.91 4.61 11.35
N TRP A 51 -7.31 3.42 11.47
CA TRP A 51 -6.97 2.83 12.77
C TRP A 51 -5.91 3.66 13.50
N LEU A 52 -4.89 4.13 12.77
CA LEU A 52 -3.84 4.98 13.30
C LEU A 52 -4.37 6.35 13.75
N ALA A 53 -5.23 6.97 12.94
CA ALA A 53 -5.88 8.24 13.26
C ALA A 53 -6.75 8.13 14.52
N VAL A 54 -7.52 7.05 14.65
CA VAL A 54 -8.30 6.77 15.87
C VAL A 54 -7.38 6.59 17.07
N ALA A 55 -6.29 5.83 16.94
CA ALA A 55 -5.32 5.65 18.03
C ALA A 55 -4.67 6.97 18.49
N LEU A 56 -4.30 7.84 17.54
CA LEU A 56 -3.75 9.17 17.84
C LEU A 56 -4.80 10.06 18.53
N THR A 57 -6.05 10.02 18.05
CA THR A 57 -7.17 10.77 18.65
C THR A 57 -7.45 10.33 20.09
N GLU A 58 -7.47 9.01 20.35
CA GLU A 58 -7.62 8.45 21.71
C GLU A 58 -6.49 8.89 22.66
N LEU A 59 -5.32 9.21 22.12
CA LEU A 59 -4.16 9.72 22.86
C LEU A 59 -4.10 11.26 22.92
N HIS A 60 -5.13 11.95 22.40
CA HIS A 60 -5.18 13.41 22.28
C HIS A 60 -3.99 14.00 21.50
N ALA A 61 -3.49 13.26 20.52
CA ALA A 61 -2.37 13.66 19.67
C ALA A 61 -2.85 14.13 18.29
N ASP A 62 -2.08 15.02 17.68
CA ASP A 62 -2.33 15.46 16.31
C ASP A 62 -2.09 14.33 15.29
N ILE A 63 -2.89 14.33 14.23
CA ILE A 63 -2.80 13.39 13.11
C ILE A 63 -1.95 14.03 12.02
N PRO A 64 -0.78 13.45 11.64
CA PRO A 64 0.04 14.02 10.58
C PRO A 64 -0.64 13.92 9.21
N ASP A 65 -0.80 15.05 8.52
CA ASP A 65 -1.38 15.18 7.17
C ASP A 65 -0.42 15.86 6.17
N ASP A 66 0.84 16.01 6.53
CA ASP A 66 1.88 16.74 5.80
C ASP A 66 2.52 15.98 4.63
N ALA A 67 2.02 14.78 4.31
CA ALA A 67 2.57 13.99 3.22
C ALA A 67 2.13 14.54 1.86
N THR A 68 3.10 14.78 0.99
CA THR A 68 2.85 15.19 -0.39
C THR A 68 2.86 13.97 -1.31
N GLU A 69 1.94 13.93 -2.27
CA GLU A 69 1.94 12.89 -3.29
C GLU A 69 3.21 13.00 -4.14
N PRO A 70 4.02 11.93 -4.27
CA PRO A 70 5.26 12.02 -5.03
C PRO A 70 4.98 12.06 -6.53
N ASP A 71 5.81 12.82 -7.25
CA ASP A 71 5.85 12.73 -8.69
C ASP A 71 6.37 11.34 -9.09
N ARG A 72 5.53 10.57 -9.78
CA ARG A 72 5.86 9.23 -10.28
C ARG A 72 5.80 9.21 -11.78
N SER A 73 6.83 8.60 -12.37
CA SER A 73 6.88 8.29 -13.78
C SER A 73 7.23 6.82 -13.96
N GLY A 74 6.58 6.14 -14.90
CA GLY A 74 6.95 4.79 -15.27
C GLY A 74 8.18 4.82 -16.17
N ALA A 75 9.25 4.13 -15.80
CA ALA A 75 10.42 3.97 -16.66
C ALA A 75 10.08 3.04 -17.84
N GLY A 76 10.08 3.55 -19.08
CA GLY A 76 9.78 2.78 -20.30
C GLY A 76 8.36 3.02 -20.84
N LYS A 77 7.85 2.10 -21.68
CA LYS A 77 6.52 2.19 -22.30
C LYS A 77 5.68 0.94 -22.01
N GLY A 78 4.37 1.13 -21.81
CA GLY A 78 3.42 0.03 -21.65
C GLY A 78 3.76 -0.91 -20.50
N THR A 79 3.84 -2.21 -20.76
CA THR A 79 4.11 -3.25 -19.76
C THR A 79 5.43 -3.04 -19.00
N ALA A 80 6.47 -2.53 -19.66
CA ALA A 80 7.77 -2.28 -19.00
C ALA A 80 7.66 -1.18 -17.93
N ALA A 81 6.87 -0.14 -18.20
CA ALA A 81 6.61 0.92 -17.24
C ALA A 81 5.84 0.40 -16.01
N ALA A 82 4.84 -0.46 -16.23
CA ALA A 82 4.10 -1.10 -15.13
C ALA A 82 5.01 -2.03 -14.29
N GLN A 83 5.88 -2.82 -14.92
CA GLN A 83 6.83 -3.67 -14.21
C GLN A 83 7.83 -2.86 -13.36
N ALA A 84 8.31 -1.72 -13.86
CA ALA A 84 9.18 -0.83 -13.07
C ALA A 84 8.47 -0.37 -11.78
N ILE A 85 7.20 0.06 -11.90
CA ILE A 85 6.37 0.50 -10.78
C ILE A 85 6.14 -0.63 -9.77
N PHE A 86 5.80 -1.84 -10.22
CA PHE A 86 5.64 -2.99 -9.32
C PHE A 86 6.95 -3.31 -8.57
N GLY A 87 8.09 -3.22 -9.27
CA GLY A 87 9.40 -3.46 -8.68
C GLY A 87 9.82 -2.41 -7.65
N GLU A 88 9.41 -1.16 -7.83
CA GLU A 88 9.56 -0.10 -6.82
C GLU A 88 8.68 -0.39 -5.60
N ASP A 89 7.39 -0.64 -5.80
CA ASP A 89 6.45 -0.84 -4.70
C ASP A 89 6.75 -2.09 -3.86
N ALA A 90 7.21 -3.18 -4.50
CA ALA A 90 7.65 -4.38 -3.78
C ALA A 90 8.88 -4.10 -2.88
N ARG A 91 9.85 -3.32 -3.37
CA ARG A 91 11.05 -2.94 -2.59
C ARG A 91 10.69 -1.99 -1.46
N ASP A 92 9.83 -1.02 -1.74
CA ASP A 92 9.39 -0.02 -0.77
C ASP A 92 8.59 -0.66 0.37
N ALA A 93 7.71 -1.62 0.05
CA ALA A 93 6.98 -2.40 1.04
C ALA A 93 7.92 -3.20 1.95
N GLN A 94 8.95 -3.85 1.39
CA GLN A 94 9.96 -4.56 2.18
C GLN A 94 10.74 -3.60 3.09
N ALA A 95 11.22 -2.47 2.54
CA ALA A 95 11.98 -1.48 3.29
C ALA A 95 11.17 -0.87 4.45
N PHE A 96 9.87 -0.64 4.25
CA PHE A 96 8.96 -0.21 5.31
C PHE A 96 8.87 -1.27 6.43
N VAL A 97 8.67 -2.53 6.06
CA VAL A 97 8.56 -3.62 7.04
C VAL A 97 9.86 -3.82 7.82
N ASP A 98 11.00 -3.83 7.15
CA ASP A 98 12.31 -4.01 7.77
C ASP A 98 12.63 -2.89 8.77
N ARG A 99 12.26 -1.65 8.45
CA ARG A 99 12.41 -0.49 9.33
C ARG A 99 11.54 -0.59 10.57
N TRP A 100 10.27 -0.96 10.40
CA TRP A 100 9.28 -0.84 11.46
C TRP A 100 9.18 -2.06 12.35
N LYS A 101 9.42 -3.26 11.81
CA LYS A 101 9.34 -4.51 12.57
C LYS A 101 10.12 -4.48 13.90
N PRO A 102 11.42 -4.13 13.95
CA PRO A 102 12.15 -4.11 15.21
C PRO A 102 11.62 -3.07 16.21
N ARG A 103 11.13 -1.92 15.71
CA ARG A 103 10.57 -0.84 16.55
C ARG A 103 9.23 -1.25 17.16
N VAL A 104 8.38 -1.89 16.37
CA VAL A 104 7.08 -2.44 16.81
C VAL A 104 7.28 -3.59 17.79
N ASP A 105 8.26 -4.47 17.54
CA ASP A 105 8.54 -5.59 18.44
C ASP A 105 9.10 -5.16 19.80
N ALA A 106 9.73 -3.98 19.87
CA ALA A 106 10.20 -3.38 21.11
C ALA A 106 9.14 -2.56 21.88
N MET A 107 7.91 -2.42 21.34
CA MET A 107 6.88 -1.59 21.97
C MET A 107 6.33 -2.25 23.25
N PRO A 108 6.28 -1.52 24.38
CA PRO A 108 5.65 -2.01 25.61
C PRO A 108 4.12 -2.04 25.52
N ASN A 109 3.52 -1.18 24.71
CA ASN A 109 2.06 -1.11 24.57
C ASN A 109 1.53 -2.21 23.64
N ALA A 110 1.01 -3.29 24.22
CA ALA A 110 0.58 -4.48 23.48
C ALA A 110 -0.58 -4.23 22.50
N ARG A 111 -1.52 -3.30 22.80
CA ARG A 111 -2.66 -3.00 21.91
C ARG A 111 -2.15 -2.37 20.61
N HIS A 112 -1.37 -1.30 20.72
CA HIS A 112 -0.82 -0.61 19.56
C HIS A 112 0.20 -1.48 18.81
N ALA A 113 1.04 -2.23 19.52
CA ALA A 113 1.98 -3.16 18.89
C ALA A 113 1.25 -4.21 18.02
N LYS A 114 0.14 -4.78 18.51
CA LYS A 114 -0.68 -5.72 17.72
C LYS A 114 -1.28 -5.07 16.47
N MET A 115 -1.83 -3.87 16.60
CA MET A 115 -2.36 -3.12 15.46
C MET A 115 -1.27 -2.89 14.41
N LEU A 116 -0.10 -2.39 14.79
CA LEU A 116 1.00 -2.15 13.86
C LEU A 116 1.50 -3.47 13.23
N ARG A 117 1.56 -4.58 13.98
CA ARG A 117 1.90 -5.89 13.41
C ARG A 117 0.92 -6.36 12.34
N VAL A 118 -0.38 -6.10 12.51
CA VAL A 118 -1.38 -6.39 11.47
C VAL A 118 -1.08 -5.57 10.22
N ILE A 119 -0.81 -4.27 10.37
CA ILE A 119 -0.44 -3.39 9.23
C ILE A 119 0.81 -3.91 8.52
N LEU A 120 1.86 -4.29 9.26
CA LEU A 120 3.09 -4.84 8.69
C LEU A 120 2.83 -6.16 7.93
N GLY A 121 1.98 -7.04 8.46
CA GLY A 121 1.58 -8.27 7.78
C GLY A 121 0.83 -8.00 6.48
N GLU A 122 -0.10 -7.04 6.49
CA GLU A 122 -0.81 -6.63 5.29
C GLU A 122 0.11 -5.97 4.26
N THR A 123 1.14 -5.23 4.68
CA THR A 123 2.16 -4.69 3.77
C THR A 123 3.01 -5.78 3.12
N LEU A 124 3.30 -6.88 3.81
CA LEU A 124 3.95 -8.04 3.18
C LEU A 124 3.02 -8.73 2.16
N GLU A 125 1.72 -8.74 2.40
CA GLU A 125 0.75 -9.25 1.42
C GLU A 125 0.66 -8.34 0.18
N GLN A 126 0.72 -7.02 0.37
CA GLN A 126 0.84 -6.04 -0.72
C GLN A 126 2.08 -6.31 -1.58
N LYS A 127 3.24 -6.49 -0.93
CA LYS A 127 4.48 -6.90 -1.60
C LYS A 127 4.31 -8.18 -2.42
N ARG A 128 3.65 -9.20 -1.85
CA ARG A 128 3.40 -10.48 -2.52
C ARG A 128 2.62 -10.28 -3.82
N PHE A 129 1.64 -9.38 -3.85
CA PHE A 129 0.90 -9.08 -5.08
C PHE A 129 1.80 -8.47 -6.17
N PHE A 130 2.66 -7.51 -5.82
CA PHE A 130 3.58 -6.91 -6.78
C PHE A 130 4.60 -7.92 -7.32
N GLU A 131 5.14 -8.79 -6.46
CA GLU A 131 6.05 -9.87 -6.88
C GLU A 131 5.36 -10.87 -7.81
N GLN A 132 4.09 -11.19 -7.56
CA GLN A 132 3.30 -12.03 -8.45
C GLN A 132 3.04 -11.37 -9.80
N ALA A 133 2.71 -10.07 -9.81
CA ALA A 133 2.53 -9.31 -11.04
C ALA A 133 3.82 -9.27 -11.87
N LEU A 134 4.98 -9.09 -11.23
CA LEU A 134 6.30 -9.17 -11.88
C LEU A 134 6.58 -10.55 -12.47
N ALA A 135 6.11 -11.61 -11.82
CA ALA A 135 6.18 -12.98 -12.33
C ALA A 135 5.13 -13.28 -13.43
N GLY A 136 4.36 -12.27 -13.87
CA GLY A 136 3.36 -12.41 -14.93
C GLY A 136 2.03 -13.03 -14.49
N ARG A 137 1.77 -13.14 -13.19
CA ARG A 137 0.48 -13.62 -12.66
C ARG A 137 -0.60 -12.55 -12.81
N MET A 138 -1.80 -12.99 -13.17
CA MET A 138 -2.97 -12.12 -13.38
C MET A 138 -4.09 -12.39 -12.36
N ASP A 139 -4.00 -13.50 -11.63
CA ASP A 139 -4.91 -13.94 -10.56
C ASP A 139 -4.48 -13.37 -9.19
N LEU A 140 -4.06 -12.10 -9.16
CA LEU A 140 -3.45 -11.47 -7.99
C LEU A 140 -4.39 -11.48 -6.77
N LEU A 141 -5.66 -11.16 -6.99
CA LEU A 141 -6.71 -11.18 -5.96
C LEU A 141 -7.42 -12.54 -5.83
N GLY A 142 -6.80 -13.61 -6.32
CA GLY A 142 -7.31 -14.98 -6.27
C GLY A 142 -7.74 -15.53 -7.63
N ARG A 143 -7.90 -16.86 -7.67
CA ARG A 143 -8.32 -17.58 -8.88
C ARG A 143 -9.80 -17.34 -9.15
N ARG A 144 -10.11 -17.21 -10.44
CA ARG A 144 -11.49 -17.15 -10.91
C ARG A 144 -12.08 -18.55 -11.02
N GLY A 145 -13.39 -18.64 -10.85
CA GLY A 145 -14.13 -19.85 -11.20
C GLY A 145 -14.13 -20.06 -12.71
N ASP A 146 -14.15 -21.32 -13.13
CA ASP A 146 -14.01 -21.74 -14.54
C ASP A 146 -15.11 -21.19 -15.47
N ALA A 147 -16.22 -20.72 -14.91
CA ALA A 147 -17.35 -20.15 -15.64
C ALA A 147 -17.16 -18.68 -16.08
N VAL A 148 -16.09 -18.00 -15.65
CA VAL A 148 -15.85 -16.58 -15.98
C VAL A 148 -14.93 -16.47 -17.20
N GLY A 149 -15.42 -15.87 -18.28
CA GLY A 149 -14.67 -15.71 -19.54
C GLY A 149 -13.38 -14.87 -19.44
N VAL A 150 -12.62 -14.85 -20.55
CA VAL A 150 -11.32 -14.16 -20.65
C VAL A 150 -11.48 -12.65 -20.38
N ARG A 151 -10.63 -12.10 -19.48
CA ARG A 151 -10.58 -10.66 -19.21
C ARG A 151 -9.89 -9.96 -20.38
N VAL A 152 -10.59 -9.02 -21.01
CA VAL A 152 -10.06 -8.13 -22.04
C VAL A 152 -10.40 -6.70 -21.60
N GLY A 153 -9.39 -5.82 -21.53
CA GLY A 153 -9.62 -4.42 -21.17
C GLY A 153 -8.41 -3.74 -20.53
N SER A 154 -8.45 -2.41 -20.55
CA SER A 154 -7.50 -1.52 -19.89
C SER A 154 -8.28 -0.47 -19.09
N VAL A 155 -7.75 -0.11 -17.92
CA VAL A 155 -8.27 1.02 -17.15
C VAL A 155 -7.78 2.31 -17.80
N LEU A 156 -8.69 3.26 -18.03
CA LEU A 156 -8.34 4.59 -18.53
C LEU A 156 -7.56 5.36 -17.46
N SER A 157 -6.61 6.18 -17.88
CA SER A 157 -5.80 7.01 -16.97
C SER A 157 -6.61 8.07 -16.22
N THR A 158 -7.81 8.40 -16.72
CA THR A 158 -8.76 9.35 -16.13
C THR A 158 -9.98 8.62 -15.57
N ARG A 159 -10.37 8.98 -14.34
CA ARG A 159 -11.63 8.53 -13.73
C ARG A 159 -12.79 9.15 -14.51
N TRP A 160 -13.84 8.37 -14.80
CA TRP A 160 -15.10 8.96 -15.27
C TRP A 160 -15.65 9.84 -14.15
N ILE A 161 -15.75 11.14 -14.42
CA ILE A 161 -16.46 12.10 -13.59
C ILE A 161 -17.86 12.21 -14.20
N GLU A 162 -18.89 11.97 -13.41
CA GLU A 162 -20.26 12.45 -13.70
C GLU A 162 -20.40 13.90 -13.25
#